data_AF-A0A950RP31-F1
#
_entry.id   AF-A0A950RP31-F1
#
_cell.length_a   1.000
_cell.length_b   1.000
_cell.length_c   1.000
_cell.angle_alpha   90.00
_cell.angle_beta   90.00
_cell.angle_gamma   90.00
#
_symmetry.space_group_name_H-M   'P 1'
#
loop_
_entity.id
_entity.type
_entity.pdbx_description
1 polymer ?
#
loop_
_entity_poly.entity_id
_entity_poly.type
_entity_poly.pdbx_seq_one_letter_code
_entity_poly.pdbx_strand_id
1 'polypeptide(L)'
;IEARETKLAMLALLIHPIMILGPTGLFVATDWGRKAMNNPGAHGFSEILYQFSSSSANNGSGFEGLGDTWGFWHKEDSTKLGEDPDFWYKKNLSDPAPESPFLDIITGIVMLVSRYIPVIAPMALAGFLSAKKPTPFTVGTLRTDTFTFGVFLLGTILLVGALLFLPAAVLGPVAEHWGPIPFGG
;
A
#
# COMPACT_ATOMS: atom_id res chain seq x y z
N ILE A 1 -10.60 -27.13 3.45
CA ILE A 1 -9.32 -26.40 3.59
C ILE A 1 -8.55 -27.06 4.73
N GLU A 2 -7.31 -27.43 4.47
CA GLU A 2 -6.37 -28.04 5.40
C GLU A 2 -5.27 -27.03 5.78
N ALA A 3 -4.39 -27.44 6.69
CA ALA A 3 -3.33 -26.59 7.23
C ALA A 3 -2.40 -26.02 6.15
N ARG A 4 -2.11 -26.77 5.08
CA ARG A 4 -1.22 -26.32 3.99
C ARG A 4 -1.81 -25.15 3.21
N GLU A 5 -3.08 -25.25 2.83
CA GLU A 5 -3.81 -24.18 2.14
C GLU A 5 -3.93 -22.93 3.00
N THR A 6 -4.20 -23.13 4.30
CA THR A 6 -4.28 -22.04 5.28
C THR A 6 -2.94 -21.31 5.38
N LYS A 7 -1.81 -22.01 5.45
CA LYS A 7 -0.48 -21.39 5.49
C LYS A 7 -0.19 -20.52 4.26
N LEU A 8 -0.58 -20.98 3.07
CA LEU A 8 -0.39 -20.22 1.83
C LEU A 8 -1.27 -18.97 1.80
N ALA A 9 -2.53 -19.09 2.21
CA ALA A 9 -3.43 -17.94 2.34
C ALA A 9 -2.90 -16.91 3.34
N MET A 10 -2.40 -17.36 4.50
CA MET A 10 -1.81 -16.47 5.51
C MET A 10 -0.54 -15.77 5.00
N LEU A 11 0.32 -16.48 4.26
CA LEU A 11 1.52 -15.87 3.68
C LEU A 11 1.15 -14.78 2.66
N ALA A 12 0.16 -15.03 1.80
CA ALA A 12 -0.33 -14.04 0.85
C ALA A 12 -0.92 -12.80 1.54
N LEU A 13 -1.71 -13.03 2.59
CA LEU A 13 -2.36 -11.97 3.36
C LEU A 13 -1.34 -11.09 4.10
N LEU A 14 -0.29 -11.68 4.66
CA LEU A 14 0.69 -10.96 5.48
C LEU A 14 1.73 -10.17 4.68
N ILE A 15 1.93 -10.47 3.40
CA ILE A 15 2.87 -9.71 2.56
C ILE A 15 2.46 -8.24 2.48
N HIS A 16 1.18 -7.96 2.26
CA HIS A 16 0.68 -6.59 2.14
C HIS A 16 1.00 -5.71 3.37
N PRO A 17 0.57 -6.05 4.60
CA PRO A 17 0.87 -5.23 5.76
C PRO A 17 2.37 -5.10 6.04
N ILE A 18 3.18 -6.13 5.75
CA ILE A 18 4.64 -6.04 5.90
C ILE A 18 5.22 -5.04 4.90
N MET A 19 4.80 -5.10 3.64
CA MET A 19 5.27 -4.22 2.58
C MET A 19 4.72 -2.79 2.69
N ILE A 20 3.73 -2.55 3.52
CA ILE A 20 3.23 -1.21 3.85
C ILE A 20 3.98 -0.68 5.07
N LEU A 21 3.90 -1.38 6.21
CA LEU A 21 4.39 -0.88 7.50
C LEU A 21 5.91 -0.88 7.60
N GLY A 22 6.59 -1.87 7.01
CA GLY A 22 8.04 -1.97 7.00
C GLY A 22 8.73 -0.76 6.36
N PRO A 23 8.48 -0.48 5.07
CA PRO A 23 9.07 0.69 4.42
C PRO A 23 8.51 2.01 4.97
N THR A 24 7.24 2.09 5.38
CA THR A 24 6.73 3.29 6.07
C THR A 24 7.55 3.60 7.33
N GLY A 25 7.79 2.61 8.19
CA GLY A 25 8.61 2.77 9.38
C GLY A 25 10.06 3.18 9.06
N LEU A 26 10.64 2.58 8.03
CA LEU A 26 11.99 2.92 7.57
C LEU A 26 12.09 4.37 7.09
N PHE A 27 11.16 4.83 6.25
CA PHE A 27 11.21 6.15 5.64
C PHE A 27 10.88 7.26 6.65
N VAL A 28 9.96 7.01 7.57
CA VAL A 28 9.67 7.95 8.67
C VAL A 28 10.85 8.07 9.64
N ALA A 29 11.60 6.99 9.88
CA ALA A 29 12.74 7.00 10.80
C ALA A 29 14.03 7.58 10.20
N THR A 30 14.16 7.59 8.88
CA THR A 30 15.39 8.00 8.18
C THR A 30 15.23 9.37 7.52
N ASP A 31 16.35 9.94 7.07
CA ASP A 31 16.32 11.18 6.30
C ASP A 31 15.74 10.98 4.89
N TRP A 32 15.67 9.73 4.42
CA TRP A 32 15.13 9.39 3.09
C TRP A 32 13.67 9.79 2.93
N GLY A 33 12.83 9.54 3.95
CA GLY A 33 11.43 10.00 3.95
C GLY A 33 11.28 11.41 4.48
N ARG A 34 11.99 11.78 5.56
CA ARG A 34 11.83 13.10 6.21
C ARG A 34 12.20 14.27 5.31
N LYS A 35 13.16 14.11 4.40
CA LYS A 35 13.51 15.14 3.40
C LYS A 35 12.65 15.10 2.14
N ALA A 36 11.90 14.02 1.93
CA ALA A 36 10.97 13.90 0.81
C ALA A 36 9.58 14.49 1.12
N MET A 37 9.23 14.68 2.40
CA MET A 37 7.95 15.28 2.81
C MET A 37 7.93 16.80 2.59
N ASN A 38 6.95 17.31 1.83
CA ASN A 38 6.70 18.75 1.77
C ASN A 38 5.75 19.24 2.88
N ASN A 39 4.97 18.34 3.46
CA ASN A 39 4.03 18.65 4.53
C ASN A 39 4.53 18.12 5.88
N PRO A 40 4.67 18.97 6.92
CA PRO A 40 5.13 18.51 8.23
C PRO A 40 4.04 17.74 8.98
N GLY A 41 4.46 17.00 10.01
CA GLY A 41 3.54 16.37 10.97
C GLY A 41 2.76 15.17 10.40
N ALA A 42 1.50 15.03 10.85
CA ALA A 42 0.66 13.87 10.55
C ALA A 42 0.30 13.74 9.06
N HIS A 43 0.25 14.86 8.33
CA HIS A 43 -0.02 14.85 6.90
C HIS A 43 1.12 14.19 6.12
N GLY A 44 2.37 14.61 6.35
CA GLY A 44 3.50 13.96 5.66
C GLY A 44 3.74 12.52 6.09
N PHE A 45 3.37 12.13 7.32
CA PHE A 45 3.32 10.71 7.68
C PHE A 45 2.27 9.97 6.82
N SER A 46 1.11 10.59 6.60
CA SER A 46 0.04 10.02 5.77
C SER A 46 0.47 9.92 4.31
N GLU A 47 1.23 10.88 3.79
CA GLU A 47 1.81 10.82 2.44
C GLU A 47 2.71 9.59 2.27
N ILE A 48 3.65 9.36 3.20
CA ILE A 48 4.54 8.19 3.16
C ILE A 48 3.74 6.89 3.31
N LEU A 49 2.83 6.82 4.28
CA LEU A 49 2.00 5.64 4.52
C LEU A 49 1.14 5.33 3.29
N TYR A 50 0.58 6.35 2.65
CA TYR A 50 -0.27 6.20 1.47
C TYR A 50 0.55 5.74 0.26
N GLN A 51 1.75 6.27 0.06
CA GLN A 51 2.64 5.84 -1.02
C GLN A 51 2.93 4.33 -0.96
N PHE A 52 3.28 3.82 0.23
CA PHE A 52 3.53 2.39 0.40
C PHE A 52 2.25 1.54 0.38
N SER A 53 1.13 2.08 0.86
CA SER A 53 -0.19 1.43 0.75
C SER A 53 -0.61 1.26 -0.71
N SER A 54 -0.52 2.33 -1.49
CA SER A 54 -0.89 2.35 -2.90
C SER A 54 0.01 1.47 -3.75
N SER A 55 1.33 1.54 -3.53
CA SER A 55 2.29 0.71 -4.26
C SER A 55 2.17 -0.78 -3.91
N SER A 56 1.97 -1.13 -2.63
CA SER A 56 1.73 -2.52 -2.23
C SER A 56 0.43 -3.05 -2.83
N ALA A 57 -0.64 -2.25 -2.80
CA ALA A 57 -1.92 -2.57 -3.45
C ALA A 57 -1.87 -2.58 -4.97
N ASN A 58 -0.75 -2.16 -5.56
CA ASN A 58 -0.60 -1.94 -7.00
C ASN A 58 -1.72 -1.01 -7.56
N ASN A 59 -2.17 -0.04 -6.77
CA ASN A 59 -3.21 0.93 -7.14
C ASN A 59 -2.63 2.04 -8.04
N GLY A 60 -1.52 2.63 -7.62
CA GLY A 60 -0.81 3.67 -8.38
C GLY A 60 -1.31 5.11 -8.13
N SER A 61 -2.17 5.33 -7.14
CA SER A 61 -2.52 6.66 -6.66
C SER A 61 -1.45 7.23 -5.73
N GLY A 62 -1.26 8.55 -5.75
CA GLY A 62 -0.37 9.29 -4.85
C GLY A 62 -1.09 10.49 -4.23
N PHE A 63 -0.54 11.02 -3.13
CA PHE A 63 -0.95 12.34 -2.62
C PHE A 63 -0.24 13.49 -3.36
N GLU A 64 0.81 13.18 -4.13
CA GLU A 64 1.62 14.14 -4.92
C GLU A 64 2.37 15.20 -4.09
N GLY A 65 2.28 15.14 -2.76
CA GLY A 65 3.03 16.02 -1.85
C GLY A 65 4.42 15.49 -1.43
N LEU A 66 4.77 14.26 -1.82
CA LEU A 66 6.14 13.75 -1.65
C LEU A 66 6.99 14.22 -2.82
N GLY A 67 8.25 14.59 -2.56
CA GLY A 67 9.25 14.83 -3.60
C GLY A 67 9.77 13.54 -4.23
N ASP A 68 8.88 12.64 -4.65
CA ASP A 68 9.18 11.30 -5.16
C ASP A 68 9.12 11.24 -6.69
N THR A 69 10.13 11.78 -7.35
CA THR A 69 10.33 11.61 -8.81
C THR A 69 11.80 11.81 -9.17
N TRP A 70 12.63 10.81 -8.91
CA TRP A 70 14.02 10.81 -9.33
C TRP A 70 14.15 10.33 -10.79
N GLY A 71 14.11 11.28 -11.73
CA GLY A 71 14.49 11.04 -13.14
C GLY A 71 13.34 10.95 -14.17
N PHE A 72 13.74 10.92 -15.44
CA PHE A 72 13.02 11.20 -16.71
C PHE A 72 12.49 12.63 -16.92
N TRP A 73 12.19 13.39 -15.87
CA TRP A 73 11.72 14.78 -15.99
C TRP A 73 12.35 15.72 -14.95
N HIS A 74 13.68 15.67 -14.79
CA HIS A 74 14.36 16.71 -14.02
C HIS A 74 14.12 18.06 -14.71
N LYS A 75 13.81 19.13 -13.97
CA LYS A 75 13.63 20.48 -14.54
C LYS A 75 14.81 20.86 -15.44
N GLU A 76 16.03 20.47 -15.07
CA GLU A 76 17.28 20.69 -15.82
C GLU A 76 17.52 19.73 -17.01
N ASP A 77 16.86 18.58 -17.07
CA ASP A 77 16.97 17.61 -18.18
C ASP A 77 15.84 17.76 -19.20
N SER A 78 14.68 18.29 -18.78
CA SER A 78 13.56 18.60 -19.68
C SER A 78 13.85 19.76 -20.65
N THR A 79 14.85 20.60 -20.37
CA THR A 79 15.36 21.59 -21.33
C THR A 79 16.29 20.98 -22.38
N LYS A 80 16.84 19.78 -22.15
CA LYS A 80 17.77 19.11 -23.06
C LYS A 80 17.09 18.24 -24.11
N LEU A 81 15.85 17.81 -23.88
CA LEU A 81 15.09 16.98 -24.83
C LEU A 81 14.26 17.76 -25.85
N GLY A 82 14.20 19.10 -25.78
CA GLY A 82 13.49 19.92 -26.78
C GLY A 82 11.97 19.69 -26.86
N GLU A 83 11.42 18.83 -26.02
CA GLU A 83 10.00 18.58 -25.89
C GLU A 83 9.47 19.48 -24.78
N ASP A 84 8.56 20.39 -25.13
CA ASP A 84 7.74 21.11 -24.15
C ASP A 84 6.77 20.10 -23.54
N PRO A 85 6.97 19.63 -22.30
CA PRO A 85 6.19 18.51 -21.78
C PRO A 85 4.90 19.10 -21.23
N ASP A 86 3.76 18.63 -21.76
CA ASP A 86 2.40 19.00 -21.40
C ASP A 86 2.25 19.73 -20.05
N PHE A 87 1.84 21.00 -20.16
CA PHE A 87 1.62 22.01 -19.11
C PHE A 87 0.92 21.51 -17.81
N TRP A 88 0.17 20.40 -17.87
CA TRP A 88 -0.57 19.86 -16.74
C TRP A 88 0.26 18.96 -15.80
N TYR A 89 1.28 18.27 -16.33
CA TYR A 89 2.05 17.29 -15.55
C TYR A 89 3.09 17.95 -14.63
N LYS A 90 3.69 19.08 -15.05
CA LYS A 90 4.68 19.81 -14.26
C LYS A 90 4.10 20.72 -13.16
N LYS A 91 2.79 21.01 -13.19
CA LYS A 91 2.18 22.03 -12.32
C LYS A 91 1.88 21.52 -10.89
N ASN A 92 1.68 20.22 -10.73
CA ASN A 92 1.24 19.62 -9.47
C ASN A 92 2.30 18.71 -8.83
N LEU A 93 3.46 18.57 -9.45
CA LEU A 93 4.52 17.69 -8.96
C LEU A 93 5.40 18.43 -7.94
N SER A 94 5.63 17.79 -6.81
CA SER A 94 6.61 18.22 -5.82
C SER A 94 8.02 18.21 -6.42
N ASP A 95 8.85 19.20 -6.08
CA ASP A 95 10.25 19.20 -6.52
C ASP A 95 10.96 17.96 -5.94
N PRO A 96 11.75 17.22 -6.75
CA PRO A 96 12.34 15.97 -6.30
C PRO A 96 13.36 16.22 -5.20
N ALA A 97 13.18 15.54 -4.06
CA ALA A 97 14.13 15.60 -2.97
C ALA A 97 15.46 14.93 -3.39
N PRO A 98 16.63 15.34 -2.86
CA PRO A 98 17.90 14.69 -3.18
C PRO A 98 17.91 13.17 -2.87
N GLU A 99 17.06 12.74 -1.95
CA GLU A 99 16.89 11.38 -1.46
C GLU A 99 15.72 10.62 -2.13
N SER A 100 15.08 11.23 -3.15
CA SER A 100 14.04 10.61 -3.98
C SER A 100 14.42 9.28 -4.65
N PRO A 101 15.67 8.99 -5.08
CA PRO A 101 15.96 7.70 -5.71
C PRO A 101 15.70 6.51 -4.78
N PHE A 102 15.89 6.68 -3.46
CA PHE A 102 15.60 5.63 -2.50
C PHE A 102 14.11 5.33 -2.44
N LEU A 103 13.27 6.36 -2.51
CA LEU A 103 11.82 6.22 -2.48
C LEU A 103 11.32 5.51 -3.74
N ASP A 104 11.84 5.87 -4.90
CA ASP A 104 11.47 5.24 -6.18
C ASP A 104 11.89 3.77 -6.25
N ILE A 105 13.13 3.46 -5.84
CA ILE A 105 13.66 2.09 -5.82
C ILE A 105 12.85 1.22 -4.87
N ILE A 106 12.59 1.70 -3.65
CA ILE A 106 11.85 0.93 -2.65
C ILE A 106 10.39 0.78 -3.07
N THR A 107 9.77 1.81 -3.63
CA THR A 107 8.41 1.74 -4.19
C THR A 107 8.34 0.69 -5.30
N GLY A 108 9.29 0.68 -6.22
CA GLY A 108 9.41 -0.35 -7.25
C GLY A 108 9.54 -1.76 -6.67
N ILE A 109 10.39 -1.95 -5.66
CA ILE A 109 10.53 -3.24 -4.96
C ILE A 109 9.21 -3.65 -4.29
N VAL A 110 8.53 -2.72 -3.63
CA VAL A 110 7.24 -2.95 -2.97
C VAL A 110 6.20 -3.43 -3.98
N MET A 111 6.12 -2.78 -5.14
CA MET A 111 5.19 -3.16 -6.21
C MET A 111 5.50 -4.57 -6.74
N LEU A 112 6.77 -4.88 -7.01
CA LEU A 112 7.18 -6.19 -7.53
C LEU A 112 6.87 -7.31 -6.53
N VAL A 113 7.27 -7.12 -5.27
CA VAL A 113 7.06 -8.11 -4.21
C VAL A 113 5.59 -8.33 -3.95
N SER A 114 4.82 -7.24 -3.80
CA SER A 114 3.38 -7.31 -3.48
C SER A 114 2.54 -7.81 -4.65
N ARG A 115 3.05 -7.74 -5.88
CA ARG A 115 2.38 -8.30 -7.06
C ARG A 115 2.71 -9.77 -7.27
N TYR A 116 3.98 -10.13 -7.31
CA TYR A 116 4.38 -11.46 -7.77
C TYR A 116 4.35 -12.52 -6.68
N ILE A 117 4.69 -12.20 -5.43
CA ILE A 117 4.68 -13.21 -4.37
C ILE A 117 3.24 -13.60 -4.00
N PRO A 118 2.30 -12.66 -3.75
CA PRO A 118 0.93 -13.03 -3.42
C PRO A 118 0.20 -13.80 -4.52
N VAL A 119 0.54 -13.60 -5.81
CA VAL A 119 -0.04 -14.35 -6.95
C VAL A 119 0.24 -15.85 -6.87
N ILE A 120 1.34 -16.27 -6.23
CA ILE A 120 1.68 -17.68 -6.07
C ILE A 120 0.63 -18.41 -5.24
N ALA A 121 0.06 -17.75 -4.22
CA ALA A 121 -0.88 -18.37 -3.30
C ALA A 121 -2.23 -18.77 -3.94
N PRO A 122 -2.98 -17.92 -4.66
CA PRO A 122 -4.23 -18.33 -5.31
C PRO A 122 -3.98 -19.38 -6.40
N MET A 123 -2.84 -19.31 -7.12
CA MET A 123 -2.46 -20.33 -8.10
C MET A 123 -2.20 -21.69 -7.44
N ALA A 124 -1.45 -21.71 -6.34
CA ALA A 124 -1.17 -22.92 -5.58
C ALA A 124 -2.44 -23.47 -4.91
N LEU A 125 -3.28 -22.60 -4.33
CA LEU A 125 -4.59 -22.94 -3.77
C LEU A 125 -5.49 -23.59 -4.81
N ALA A 126 -5.57 -23.02 -6.02
CA ALA A 126 -6.35 -23.61 -7.11
C ALA A 126 -5.89 -25.04 -7.43
N GLY A 127 -4.57 -25.26 -7.53
CA GLY A 127 -4.01 -26.60 -7.77
C GLY A 127 -4.25 -27.60 -6.62
N PHE A 128 -4.18 -27.16 -5.36
CA PHE A 128 -4.48 -28.05 -4.23
C PHE A 128 -5.96 -28.36 -4.11
N LEU A 129 -6.82 -27.39 -4.39
CA LEU A 129 -8.27 -27.57 -4.33
C LEU A 129 -8.79 -28.42 -5.49
N SER A 130 -8.18 -28.34 -6.68
CA SER A 130 -8.59 -29.18 -7.83
C SER A 130 -8.39 -30.67 -7.59
N ALA A 131 -7.44 -31.05 -6.73
CA ALA A 131 -7.20 -32.43 -6.35
C ALA A 131 -8.18 -32.95 -5.28
N LYS A 132 -8.95 -32.08 -4.62
CA LYS A 132 -9.87 -32.47 -3.54
C LYS A 132 -11.25 -32.82 -4.10
N LYS A 133 -11.85 -33.88 -3.55
CA LYS A 133 -13.22 -34.28 -3.89
C LYS A 133 -14.23 -33.36 -3.18
N PRO A 134 -15.22 -32.81 -3.89
CA PRO A 134 -16.33 -32.09 -3.26
C PRO A 134 -17.07 -33.01 -2.30
N THR A 135 -17.46 -32.47 -1.14
CA THR A 135 -18.26 -33.18 -0.14
C THR A 135 -19.71 -32.70 -0.20
N PRO A 136 -20.70 -33.58 0.00
CA PRO A 136 -22.11 -33.19 -0.02
C PRO A 136 -22.46 -32.31 1.18
N PHE A 137 -23.50 -31.48 1.03
CA PHE A 137 -23.99 -30.64 2.11
C PHE A 137 -24.58 -31.48 3.25
N THR A 138 -24.24 -31.10 4.47
CA THR A 138 -24.73 -31.73 5.70
C THR A 138 -25.18 -30.65 6.69
N VAL A 139 -25.78 -31.07 7.81
CA VAL A 139 -26.17 -30.15 8.91
C VAL A 139 -24.98 -29.41 9.54
N GLY A 140 -23.75 -29.93 9.38
CA GLY A 140 -22.52 -29.29 9.86
C GLY A 140 -21.88 -28.34 8.84
N THR A 141 -22.43 -28.22 7.62
CA THR A 141 -21.85 -27.39 6.57
C THR A 141 -22.32 -25.93 6.68
N LEU A 142 -21.37 -25.00 6.83
CA LEU A 142 -21.68 -23.56 6.83
C LEU A 142 -22.13 -23.10 5.44
N ARG A 143 -23.26 -22.38 5.37
CA ARG A 143 -23.79 -21.81 4.13
C ARG A 143 -23.11 -20.50 3.75
N THR A 144 -22.30 -20.52 2.68
CA THR A 144 -21.53 -19.37 2.19
C THR A 144 -22.27 -18.48 1.19
N ASP A 145 -23.52 -18.83 0.86
CA ASP A 145 -24.40 -18.14 -0.11
C ASP A 145 -25.44 -17.24 0.57
N THR A 146 -25.32 -17.02 1.87
CA THR A 146 -26.30 -16.30 2.69
C THR A 146 -25.85 -14.89 3.02
N PHE A 147 -26.81 -14.01 3.30
CA PHE A 147 -26.54 -12.67 3.81
C PHE A 147 -25.70 -12.70 5.10
N THR A 148 -25.99 -13.64 6.01
CA THR A 148 -25.23 -13.83 7.26
C THR A 148 -23.75 -14.08 6.98
N PHE A 149 -23.44 -14.93 5.98
CA PHE A 149 -22.05 -15.15 5.58
C PHE A 149 -21.42 -13.89 4.98
N GLY A 150 -22.18 -13.13 4.18
CA GLY A 150 -21.73 -11.84 3.65
C GLY A 150 -21.35 -10.84 4.76
N VAL A 151 -22.18 -10.70 5.79
CA VAL A 151 -21.89 -9.85 6.96
C VAL A 151 -20.67 -10.35 7.72
N PHE A 152 -20.56 -11.67 7.94
CA PHE A 152 -19.41 -12.26 8.60
C PHE A 152 -18.10 -12.03 7.83
N LEU A 153 -18.13 -12.20 6.50
CA LEU A 153 -16.99 -11.97 5.62
C LEU A 153 -16.57 -10.50 5.67
N LEU A 154 -17.52 -9.57 5.49
CA LEU A 154 -17.25 -8.13 5.59
C LEU A 154 -16.68 -7.77 6.97
N GLY A 155 -17.28 -8.28 8.05
CA GLY A 155 -16.81 -8.07 9.41
C GLY A 155 -15.38 -8.57 9.61
N THR A 156 -15.02 -9.72 9.03
CA THR A 156 -13.67 -10.26 9.09
C THR A 156 -12.68 -9.39 8.32
N ILE A 157 -13.04 -8.93 7.12
CA ILE A 157 -12.20 -8.02 6.30
C ILE A 157 -11.95 -6.71 7.05
N LEU A 158 -13.00 -6.09 7.58
CA LEU A 158 -12.91 -4.84 8.33
C LEU A 158 -12.11 -5.02 9.62
N LEU A 159 -12.33 -6.11 10.35
CA LEU A 159 -11.61 -6.40 11.59
C LEU A 159 -10.12 -6.60 11.31
N VAL A 160 -9.76 -7.45 10.35
CA VAL A 160 -8.35 -7.70 10.02
C VAL A 160 -7.69 -6.42 9.51
N GLY A 161 -8.33 -5.67 8.62
CA GLY A 161 -7.81 -4.39 8.12
C GLY A 161 -7.64 -3.36 9.25
N ALA A 162 -8.63 -3.21 10.11
CA ALA A 162 -8.56 -2.30 11.25
C ALA A 162 -7.43 -2.71 12.20
N LEU A 163 -7.33 -3.97 12.61
CA LEU A 163 -6.27 -4.38 13.54
C LEU A 163 -4.86 -4.20 12.96
N LEU A 164 -4.68 -4.37 11.65
CA LEU A 164 -3.38 -4.21 11.01
C LEU A 164 -2.97 -2.75 10.88
N PHE A 165 -3.91 -1.85 10.56
CA PHE A 165 -3.59 -0.48 10.15
C PHE A 165 -4.08 0.60 11.11
N LEU A 166 -4.88 0.28 12.14
CA LEU A 166 -5.38 1.26 13.10
C LEU A 166 -4.26 2.08 13.77
N PRO A 167 -3.15 1.49 14.25
CA PRO A 167 -2.08 2.29 14.85
C PRO A 167 -1.49 3.31 13.87
N ALA A 168 -1.26 2.90 12.61
CA ALA A 168 -0.73 3.79 11.58
C ALA A 168 -1.77 4.86 11.18
N ALA A 169 -3.04 4.47 11.00
CA ALA A 169 -4.13 5.40 10.69
C ALA A 169 -4.33 6.45 11.80
N VAL A 170 -4.15 6.06 13.06
CA VAL A 170 -4.21 6.96 14.21
C VAL A 170 -3.12 8.03 14.15
N LEU A 171 -1.90 7.67 13.74
CA LEU A 171 -0.76 8.59 13.65
C LEU A 171 -0.78 9.51 12.42
N GLY A 172 -1.53 9.13 11.38
CA GLY A 172 -1.68 9.90 10.16
C GLY A 172 -3.02 10.63 10.07
N PRO A 173 -3.98 10.14 9.28
CA PRO A 173 -5.20 10.87 8.94
C PRO A 173 -6.09 11.19 10.14
N VAL A 174 -6.13 10.33 11.17
CA VAL A 174 -6.90 10.62 12.38
C VAL A 174 -6.21 11.71 13.20
N ALA A 175 -4.90 11.65 13.39
CA ALA A 175 -4.16 12.70 14.07
C ALA A 175 -4.26 14.05 13.33
N GLU A 176 -4.32 14.02 12.00
CA GLU A 176 -4.52 15.24 11.20
C GLU A 176 -5.93 15.82 11.38
N HIS A 177 -6.97 14.98 11.30
CA HIS A 177 -8.36 15.44 11.42
C HIS A 177 -8.68 16.04 12.79
N TRP A 178 -8.06 15.51 13.86
CA TRP A 178 -8.26 15.94 15.24
C TRP A 178 -7.14 16.84 15.77
N GLY A 179 -6.10 17.06 14.95
CA GLY A 179 -4.91 17.81 15.31
C GLY A 179 -5.09 19.32 15.12
N PRO A 180 -4.10 20.12 15.54
CA PRO A 180 -4.06 21.53 15.20
C PRO A 180 -4.03 21.71 13.67
N ILE A 181 -4.69 22.78 13.18
CA ILE A 181 -4.98 23.06 11.76
C ILE A 181 -3.71 22.91 10.87
N PRO A 182 -3.82 22.40 9.61
CA PRO A 182 -2.70 21.88 8.82
C PRO A 182 -1.62 22.88 8.41
N PHE A 183 -1.86 24.17 8.63
CA PHE A 183 -0.91 25.24 8.40
C PHE A 183 -0.68 25.89 9.75
N GLY A 184 0.53 25.74 10.31
CA GLY A 184 0.89 26.35 11.58
C GLY A 184 0.41 27.80 11.65
N GLY A 185 -0.15 28.17 12.80
CA GLY A 185 -0.33 29.58 13.16
C GLY A 185 1.01 30.30 13.34
#